data_AF-A0A1L7TAR1-F1
#
_entry.id   AF-A0A1L7TAR1-F1
#
_cell.length_a   1.000
_cell.length_b   1.000
_cell.length_c   1.000
_cell.angle_alpha   90.00
_cell.angle_beta   90.00
_cell.angle_gamma   90.00
#
_symmetry.space_group_name_H-M   'P 1'
#
loop_
_entity.id
_entity.type
_entity.pdbx_description
1 polymer ?
#
loop_
_entity_poly.entity_id
_entity_poly.type
_entity_poly.pdbx_seq_one_letter_code
_entity_poly.pdbx_strand_id
1 'polypeptide(L)'
;MTVKNTTPRPRWHPSPTYHLKAPRGWINDPCAPGYDPSTGTYHLSYQWNPKSCDWGDITWGHYTSRDGLTWKQNTQNPVLEPSEPYDDKGIFTGCLHPTGLQGEEGQLTVIYSSITNLPIHWTLPYTRNCAGLSVATSTDGGKTWQKSQQNPILEGEPEDLTVTGFRDPFLAEWPALDELRGEASLYGFVSGGVVDGGPTVFLYAISPTDLTQWTYLGPLIDLPTGYSPSGQWGGDFGVNWECVNFMTLHNESEERPFLLMGTEGGVKPGAKEGSDQWSLWMAGSLEQTEQGPRIKPEYSGILDHGCLYAPNSYEHPITKNRIVWGWLKEDELTLARRESKGWTGYFSIPRELFLYTVENVTRTLTSSLADVGCIKATENGRGSNTVQTLGIRPLPDLQGLRRGKPGYWNNIDTSANLGKLVDTHTGSWELEATIKVSPNDQGLGFWIRHNEDLSEETAIHFSPQSEKITVDRSKSNHEGDIEKNAVSGPFTLFYSDRNGSEELEKLHLRIFCDGDVLEVFANDRFALSTMIYADTRDCTGLSWFVEGQGASETVFESVKLWENMKEVVEVDEPVVYERSQL
;
A
#
# COMPACT_ATOMS: atom_id res chain seq x y z
N MET A 1 27.18 -33.79 -6.23
CA MET A 1 27.26 -33.15 -7.56
C MET A 1 26.39 -31.91 -7.49
N THR A 2 27.01 -30.74 -7.59
CA THR A 2 26.32 -29.43 -7.57
C THR A 2 25.56 -29.29 -8.88
N VAL A 3 24.24 -29.47 -8.84
CA VAL A 3 23.40 -29.19 -10.00
C VAL A 3 23.32 -27.67 -10.11
N LYS A 4 24.14 -27.09 -10.99
CA LYS A 4 23.93 -25.71 -11.44
C LYS A 4 22.52 -25.64 -12.00
N ASN A 5 21.71 -24.75 -11.42
CA ASN A 5 20.38 -24.44 -11.93
C ASN A 5 20.54 -23.96 -13.39
N THR A 6 20.17 -24.83 -14.34
CA THR A 6 20.34 -24.61 -15.79
C THR A 6 19.01 -24.30 -16.47
N THR A 7 17.94 -24.10 -15.70
CA THR A 7 16.79 -23.37 -16.21
C THR A 7 17.23 -21.91 -16.37
N PRO A 8 17.29 -21.35 -17.60
CA PRO A 8 17.57 -19.94 -17.76
C PRO A 8 16.50 -19.19 -16.98
N ARG A 9 16.87 -18.34 -16.02
CA ARG A 9 15.97 -17.29 -15.56
C ARG A 9 15.41 -16.61 -16.82
N PRO A 10 14.09 -16.42 -16.97
CA PRO A 10 13.57 -15.79 -18.17
C PRO A 10 14.34 -14.49 -18.39
N ARG A 11 14.77 -14.30 -19.63
CA ARG A 11 15.75 -13.29 -20.05
C ARG A 11 15.27 -11.84 -19.78
N TRP A 12 14.03 -11.66 -19.32
CA TRP A 12 13.18 -10.48 -19.46
C TRP A 12 12.61 -9.89 -18.15
N HIS A 13 12.77 -10.56 -16.99
CA HIS A 13 12.25 -10.06 -15.69
C HIS A 13 13.36 -9.99 -14.63
N PRO A 14 14.02 -8.84 -14.44
CA PRO A 14 15.00 -8.67 -13.38
C PRO A 14 14.35 -8.80 -12.00
N SER A 15 15.02 -9.53 -11.09
CA SER A 15 14.62 -9.55 -9.67
C SER A 15 14.74 -8.13 -9.11
N PRO A 16 13.79 -7.67 -8.27
CA PRO A 16 13.91 -6.40 -7.58
C PRO A 16 15.13 -6.43 -6.66
N THR A 17 15.69 -5.26 -6.42
CA THR A 17 16.85 -5.03 -5.55
C THR A 17 16.41 -4.57 -4.16
N TYR A 18 15.39 -3.72 -4.08
CA TYR A 18 14.92 -3.12 -2.84
C TYR A 18 13.41 -3.24 -2.56
N HIS A 19 12.62 -3.84 -3.47
CA HIS A 19 11.27 -4.33 -3.15
C HIS A 19 11.33 -5.77 -2.66
N LEU A 20 10.48 -6.10 -1.69
CA LEU A 20 10.34 -7.45 -1.17
C LEU A 20 9.41 -8.27 -2.07
N LYS A 21 9.66 -9.58 -2.15
CA LYS A 21 8.89 -10.53 -2.97
C LYS A 21 8.95 -11.93 -2.37
N ALA A 22 8.03 -12.82 -2.74
CA ALA A 22 8.18 -14.23 -2.35
C ALA A 22 9.55 -14.82 -2.78
N PRO A 23 10.09 -15.78 -2.02
CA PRO A 23 11.27 -16.54 -2.46
C PRO A 23 10.98 -17.26 -3.78
N ARG A 24 9.76 -17.79 -3.91
CA ARG A 24 9.18 -18.46 -5.07
C ARG A 24 7.65 -18.43 -4.97
N GLY A 25 6.96 -18.61 -6.09
CA GLY A 25 5.50 -18.72 -6.09
C GLY A 25 4.81 -17.38 -5.83
N TRP A 26 3.67 -17.43 -5.16
CA TRP A 26 2.78 -16.29 -4.99
C TRP A 26 2.93 -15.60 -3.63
N ILE A 27 3.07 -14.28 -3.63
CA ILE A 27 2.90 -13.42 -2.45
C ILE A 27 1.70 -12.50 -2.65
N ASN A 28 0.92 -12.31 -1.59
CA ASN A 28 -0.04 -11.21 -1.48
C ASN A 28 0.13 -10.53 -0.12
N ASP A 29 -0.97 -10.25 0.57
CA ASP A 29 -1.11 -9.36 1.71
C ASP A 29 0.11 -9.35 2.66
N PRO A 30 0.67 -8.16 2.95
CA PRO A 30 1.55 -8.00 4.09
C PRO A 30 0.74 -8.30 5.35
N CYS A 31 1.24 -9.25 6.13
CA CYS A 31 0.61 -9.73 7.34
C CYS A 31 1.43 -9.28 8.53
N ALA A 32 0.77 -8.81 9.58
CA ALA A 32 1.38 -8.61 10.88
C ALA A 32 2.72 -7.83 10.86
N PRO A 33 2.84 -6.70 10.12
CA PRO A 33 4.00 -5.84 10.25
C PRO A 33 4.08 -5.31 11.69
N GLY A 34 5.27 -5.24 12.26
CA GLY A 34 5.41 -4.81 13.64
C GLY A 34 6.86 -4.66 14.10
N TYR A 35 7.03 -4.17 15.33
CA TYR A 35 8.33 -4.00 15.97
C TYR A 35 8.32 -4.66 17.33
N ASP A 36 9.32 -5.52 17.57
CA ASP A 36 9.58 -6.12 18.87
C ASP A 36 10.52 -5.21 19.68
N PRO A 37 10.01 -4.51 20.71
CA PRO A 37 10.84 -3.63 21.53
C PRO A 37 11.82 -4.37 22.43
N SER A 38 11.58 -5.67 22.72
CA SER A 38 12.46 -6.45 23.58
C SER A 38 13.76 -6.84 22.89
N THR A 39 13.71 -7.07 21.59
CA THR A 39 14.88 -7.44 20.79
C THR A 39 15.35 -6.32 19.87
N GLY A 40 14.54 -5.31 19.59
CA GLY A 40 14.80 -4.30 18.56
C GLY A 40 14.76 -4.89 17.15
N THR A 41 13.76 -5.72 16.87
CA THR A 41 13.59 -6.41 15.59
C THR A 41 12.30 -5.95 14.91
N TYR A 42 12.39 -5.62 13.63
CA TYR A 42 11.24 -5.40 12.77
C TYR A 42 10.76 -6.74 12.21
N HIS A 43 9.46 -6.93 12.18
CA HIS A 43 8.77 -8.11 11.68
C HIS A 43 7.85 -7.72 10.53
N LEU A 44 7.85 -8.54 9.47
CA LEU A 44 6.91 -8.42 8.36
C LEU A 44 6.57 -9.83 7.87
N SER A 45 5.39 -10.33 8.23
CA SER A 45 4.87 -11.59 7.70
C SER A 45 4.11 -11.34 6.39
N TYR A 46 3.76 -12.40 5.68
CA TYR A 46 3.06 -12.28 4.41
C TYR A 46 2.34 -13.56 4.02
N GLN A 47 1.19 -13.43 3.36
CA GLN A 47 0.54 -14.58 2.73
C GLN A 47 1.43 -15.12 1.61
N TRP A 48 1.68 -16.43 1.63
CA TRP A 48 2.60 -17.13 0.74
C TRP A 48 1.99 -18.44 0.25
N ASN A 49 1.95 -18.62 -1.06
CA ASN A 49 1.82 -19.93 -1.68
C ASN A 49 3.16 -20.32 -2.30
N PRO A 50 3.96 -21.17 -1.64
CA PRO A 50 5.23 -21.62 -2.20
C PRO A 50 5.07 -22.49 -3.45
N LYS A 51 3.93 -23.19 -3.60
CA LYS A 51 3.74 -24.29 -4.57
C LYS A 51 3.28 -23.81 -5.95
N SER A 52 2.74 -22.60 -6.05
CA SER A 52 2.22 -22.04 -7.30
C SER A 52 2.48 -20.54 -7.40
N CYS A 53 2.50 -20.02 -8.63
CA CYS A 53 2.43 -18.58 -8.89
C CYS A 53 0.97 -18.10 -9.03
N ASP A 54 0.04 -18.81 -8.39
CA ASP A 54 -1.35 -18.43 -8.27
C ASP A 54 -1.81 -18.57 -6.82
N TRP A 55 -2.90 -17.88 -6.48
CA TRP A 55 -3.47 -17.93 -5.15
C TRP A 55 -3.98 -19.35 -4.79
N GLY A 56 -3.76 -19.78 -3.54
CA GLY A 56 -4.23 -21.06 -3.01
C GLY A 56 -3.31 -21.62 -1.92
N ASP A 57 -3.79 -22.58 -1.12
CA ASP A 57 -3.03 -23.20 -0.01
C ASP A 57 -2.27 -22.17 0.86
N ILE A 58 -2.94 -21.07 1.24
CA ILE A 58 -2.26 -19.91 1.82
C ILE A 58 -1.63 -20.26 3.17
N THR A 59 -0.34 -19.96 3.27
CA THR A 59 0.52 -20.04 4.45
C THR A 59 1.11 -18.66 4.75
N TRP A 60 1.85 -18.49 5.85
CA TRP A 60 2.64 -17.27 6.09
C TRP A 60 4.13 -17.49 5.90
N GLY A 61 4.77 -16.63 5.12
CA GLY A 61 6.20 -16.39 5.18
C GLY A 61 6.54 -15.23 6.13
N HIS A 62 7.83 -15.04 6.41
CA HIS A 62 8.28 -14.02 7.37
C HIS A 62 9.62 -13.40 7.00
N TYR A 63 9.69 -12.08 7.12
CA TYR A 63 10.88 -11.26 7.06
C TYR A 63 11.19 -10.65 8.43
N THR A 64 12.48 -10.57 8.76
CA THR A 64 12.96 -9.83 9.94
C THR A 64 14.01 -8.81 9.55
N SER A 65 14.06 -7.68 10.25
CA SER A 65 15.06 -6.64 10.02
C SER A 65 15.53 -5.99 11.33
N ARG A 66 16.72 -5.38 11.30
CA ARG A 66 17.28 -4.59 12.40
C ARG A 66 17.20 -3.09 12.17
N ASP A 67 17.00 -2.67 10.93
CA ASP A 67 16.99 -1.27 10.50
C ASP A 67 15.67 -0.89 9.79
N GLY A 68 14.77 -1.85 9.57
CA GLY A 68 13.52 -1.66 8.82
C GLY A 68 13.73 -1.54 7.30
N LEU A 69 14.97 -1.71 6.82
CA LEU A 69 15.36 -1.48 5.43
C LEU A 69 16.00 -2.72 4.79
N THR A 70 16.91 -3.39 5.51
CA THR A 70 17.58 -4.63 5.09
C THR A 70 16.95 -5.80 5.83
N TRP A 71 16.46 -6.79 5.11
CA TRP A 71 15.60 -7.86 5.59
C TRP A 71 16.25 -9.23 5.41
N LYS A 72 16.07 -10.09 6.40
CA LYS A 72 16.36 -11.52 6.34
C LYS A 72 15.08 -12.30 6.09
N GLN A 73 15.14 -13.27 5.19
CA GLN A 73 13.99 -14.08 4.80
C GLN A 73 14.25 -15.56 5.03
N ASN A 74 13.31 -16.26 5.67
CA ASN A 74 13.26 -17.71 5.57
C ASN A 74 12.72 -18.09 4.18
N THR A 75 13.56 -18.73 3.36
CA THR A 75 13.23 -19.08 1.97
C THR A 75 12.76 -20.52 1.80
N GLN A 76 12.84 -21.34 2.85
CA GLN A 76 12.65 -22.79 2.74
C GLN A 76 11.22 -23.21 3.05
N ASN A 77 10.70 -22.77 4.20
CA ASN A 77 9.40 -23.23 4.72
C ASN A 77 8.58 -22.07 5.26
N PRO A 78 7.23 -22.14 5.16
CA PRO A 78 6.35 -21.23 5.86
C PRO A 78 6.61 -21.24 7.37
N VAL A 79 6.31 -20.13 8.04
CA VAL A 79 6.39 -20.01 9.51
C VAL A 79 5.08 -20.34 10.20
N LEU A 80 3.96 -20.25 9.46
CA LEU A 80 2.64 -20.71 9.86
C LEU A 80 1.95 -21.33 8.64
N GLU A 81 1.36 -22.50 8.80
CA GLU A 81 0.65 -23.22 7.75
C GLU A 81 -0.62 -23.90 8.29
N PRO A 82 -1.64 -24.16 7.44
CA PRO A 82 -2.81 -24.95 7.80
C PRO A 82 -2.41 -26.27 8.47
N SER A 83 -2.92 -26.53 9.67
CA SER A 83 -2.58 -27.75 10.41
C SER A 83 -3.69 -28.24 11.34
N GLU A 84 -4.76 -27.46 11.51
CA GLU A 84 -5.85 -27.74 12.44
C GLU A 84 -7.20 -27.64 11.73
N PRO A 85 -8.27 -28.27 12.24
CA PRO A 85 -9.60 -28.21 11.61
C PRO A 85 -10.16 -26.79 11.45
N TYR A 86 -9.73 -25.84 12.28
CA TYR A 86 -10.19 -24.45 12.22
C TYR A 86 -9.47 -23.61 11.15
N ASP A 87 -8.38 -24.10 10.55
CA ASP A 87 -7.61 -23.37 9.53
C ASP A 87 -7.25 -24.23 8.30
N ASP A 88 -7.95 -25.35 8.11
CA ASP A 88 -7.61 -26.38 7.12
C ASP A 88 -7.72 -25.92 5.65
N LYS A 89 -8.33 -24.74 5.40
CA LYS A 89 -8.41 -24.11 4.07
C LYS A 89 -7.45 -22.95 3.86
N GLY A 90 -6.79 -22.45 4.91
CA GLY A 90 -5.84 -21.35 4.78
C GLY A 90 -5.66 -20.52 6.04
N ILE A 91 -4.50 -19.87 6.10
CA ILE A 91 -4.14 -18.88 7.11
C ILE A 91 -4.09 -17.51 6.43
N PHE A 92 -5.17 -16.76 6.55
CA PHE A 92 -5.33 -15.45 5.90
C PHE A 92 -4.70 -14.33 6.73
N THR A 93 -4.90 -13.07 6.32
CA THR A 93 -4.24 -11.89 6.90
C THR A 93 -4.51 -11.73 8.39
N GLY A 94 -3.60 -11.03 9.05
CA GLY A 94 -3.63 -10.79 10.49
C GLY A 94 -2.66 -9.70 10.94
N CYS A 95 -2.49 -9.59 12.25
CA CYS A 95 -1.74 -8.54 12.93
C CYS A 95 -0.81 -9.10 14.01
N LEU A 96 0.20 -8.30 14.42
CA LEU A 96 1.15 -8.64 15.48
C LEU A 96 0.89 -7.77 16.72
N HIS A 97 0.95 -8.38 17.90
CA HIS A 97 1.05 -7.70 19.19
C HIS A 97 2.36 -8.10 19.89
N PRO A 98 3.17 -7.15 20.40
CA PRO A 98 4.50 -7.44 20.94
C PRO A 98 4.47 -7.93 22.41
N THR A 99 3.53 -8.81 22.74
CA THR A 99 3.43 -9.49 24.04
C THR A 99 2.98 -10.93 23.86
N GLY A 100 3.12 -11.75 24.89
CA GLY A 100 2.41 -13.03 24.99
C GLY A 100 0.90 -12.83 25.16
N LEU A 101 0.15 -13.95 25.16
CA LEU A 101 -1.32 -13.92 25.23
C LEU A 101 -1.85 -13.27 26.51
N GLN A 102 -1.10 -13.37 27.61
CA GLN A 102 -1.47 -12.84 28.92
C GLN A 102 -0.65 -11.60 29.28
N GLY A 103 -0.11 -10.90 28.27
CA GLY A 103 0.72 -9.71 28.45
C GLY A 103 2.17 -9.97 28.81
N GLU A 104 2.69 -11.18 28.59
CA GLU A 104 4.09 -11.50 28.90
C GLU A 104 5.06 -10.69 28.02
N GLU A 105 5.92 -9.90 28.66
CA GLU A 105 6.99 -9.17 27.97
C GLU A 105 8.00 -10.12 27.31
N GLY A 106 8.57 -9.70 26.18
CA GLY A 106 9.58 -10.48 25.45
C GLY A 106 9.02 -11.65 24.62
N GLN A 107 7.71 -11.79 24.55
CA GLN A 107 7.02 -12.70 23.64
C GLN A 107 6.28 -11.91 22.56
N LEU A 108 5.89 -12.59 21.49
CA LEU A 108 5.09 -12.02 20.40
C LEU A 108 3.82 -12.86 20.22
N THR A 109 2.72 -12.21 19.88
CA THR A 109 1.47 -12.86 19.49
C THR A 109 1.07 -12.38 18.11
N VAL A 110 0.69 -13.30 17.24
CA VAL A 110 -0.04 -12.96 16.01
C VAL A 110 -1.48 -13.43 16.14
N ILE A 111 -2.41 -12.61 15.66
CA ILE A 111 -3.82 -12.97 15.48
C ILE A 111 -4.08 -12.97 13.98
N TYR A 112 -4.67 -14.03 13.46
CA TYR A 112 -4.88 -14.25 12.03
C TYR A 112 -6.25 -14.81 11.74
N SER A 113 -6.69 -14.66 10.49
CA SER A 113 -7.94 -15.24 10.01
C SER A 113 -7.74 -16.72 9.68
N SER A 114 -8.45 -17.58 10.38
CA SER A 114 -8.41 -19.04 10.22
C SER A 114 -9.59 -19.52 9.37
N ILE A 115 -9.30 -20.14 8.24
CA ILE A 115 -10.31 -20.44 7.20
C ILE A 115 -10.65 -21.93 7.19
N THR A 116 -11.95 -22.23 7.22
CA THR A 116 -12.50 -23.61 7.22
C THR A 116 -13.30 -23.93 5.96
N ASN A 117 -13.73 -22.92 5.20
CA ASN A 117 -14.49 -23.13 3.96
C ASN A 117 -14.16 -22.09 2.89
N LEU A 118 -14.08 -22.55 1.64
CA LEU A 118 -13.82 -21.75 0.44
C LEU A 118 -14.79 -22.18 -0.69
N PRO A 119 -15.07 -21.31 -1.69
CA PRO A 119 -14.60 -19.94 -1.82
C PRO A 119 -15.32 -18.96 -0.88
N ILE A 120 -14.63 -17.91 -0.47
CA ILE A 120 -15.21 -16.74 0.21
C ILE A 120 -15.15 -15.59 -0.78
N HIS A 121 -16.31 -15.04 -1.13
CA HIS A 121 -16.41 -13.91 -2.05
C HIS A 121 -17.71 -13.16 -1.81
N TRP A 122 -17.68 -11.83 -1.89
CA TRP A 122 -18.83 -10.96 -1.59
C TRP A 122 -20.06 -11.21 -2.50
N THR A 123 -19.86 -11.78 -3.69
CA THR A 123 -20.95 -12.13 -4.63
C THR A 123 -21.63 -13.46 -4.31
N LEU A 124 -21.10 -14.23 -3.37
CA LEU A 124 -21.59 -15.57 -3.03
C LEU A 124 -22.25 -15.54 -1.65
N PRO A 125 -23.22 -16.42 -1.38
CA PRO A 125 -23.73 -16.60 -0.02
C PRO A 125 -22.59 -16.94 0.94
N TYR A 126 -22.44 -16.15 2.00
CA TYR A 126 -21.43 -16.39 3.02
C TYR A 126 -21.77 -17.65 3.81
N THR A 127 -20.80 -18.55 3.96
CA THR A 127 -20.96 -19.75 4.77
C THR A 127 -20.63 -19.40 6.21
N ARG A 128 -21.62 -19.51 7.10
CA ARG A 128 -21.46 -19.24 8.54
C ARG A 128 -20.19 -19.89 9.11
N ASN A 129 -19.40 -19.13 9.88
CA ASN A 129 -18.16 -19.58 10.52
C ASN A 129 -17.09 -20.11 9.51
N CYS A 130 -17.15 -19.71 8.24
CA CYS A 130 -16.11 -20.12 7.27
C CYS A 130 -14.76 -19.44 7.50
N ALA A 131 -14.76 -18.30 8.20
CA ALA A 131 -13.58 -17.59 8.62
C ALA A 131 -13.74 -17.16 10.09
N GLY A 132 -12.83 -17.62 10.94
CA GLY A 132 -12.72 -17.23 12.34
C GLY A 132 -11.40 -16.51 12.61
N LEU A 133 -11.11 -16.22 13.88
CA LEU A 133 -9.81 -15.71 14.31
C LEU A 133 -9.09 -16.73 15.20
N SER A 134 -7.80 -16.90 14.96
CA SER A 134 -6.92 -17.77 15.73
C SER A 134 -5.64 -17.02 16.11
N VAL A 135 -4.95 -17.51 17.14
CA VAL A 135 -3.69 -16.92 17.63
C VAL A 135 -2.53 -17.90 17.64
N ALA A 136 -1.33 -17.37 17.45
CA ALA A 136 -0.08 -18.10 17.64
C ALA A 136 0.93 -17.21 18.37
N THR A 137 1.77 -17.81 19.23
CA THR A 137 2.79 -17.09 20.00
C THR A 137 4.20 -17.50 19.62
N SER A 138 5.13 -16.58 19.79
CA SER A 138 6.56 -16.79 19.65
C SER A 138 7.26 -16.41 20.94
N THR A 139 8.16 -17.28 21.42
CA THR A 139 9.03 -17.03 22.59
C THR A 139 10.51 -16.89 22.21
N ASP A 140 10.84 -16.93 20.92
CA ASP A 140 12.21 -16.96 20.40
C ASP A 140 12.54 -15.80 19.43
N GLY A 141 11.77 -14.70 19.52
CA GLY A 141 11.94 -13.50 18.71
C GLY A 141 11.42 -13.66 17.27
N GLY A 142 10.31 -14.36 17.09
CA GLY A 142 9.58 -14.51 15.83
C GLY A 142 10.14 -15.59 14.90
N LYS A 143 11.02 -16.48 15.39
CA LYS A 143 11.62 -17.55 14.57
C LYS A 143 10.68 -18.74 14.45
N THR A 144 10.00 -19.08 15.53
CA THR A 144 8.99 -20.15 15.56
C THR A 144 7.70 -19.67 16.19
N TRP A 145 6.58 -20.22 15.71
CA TRP A 145 5.25 -19.84 16.17
C TRP A 145 4.48 -21.08 16.62
N GLN A 146 3.83 -20.98 17.79
CA GLN A 146 3.02 -22.04 18.37
C GLN A 146 1.56 -21.62 18.42
N LYS A 147 0.69 -22.35 17.72
CA LYS A 147 -0.76 -22.14 17.76
C LYS A 147 -1.30 -22.42 19.15
N SER A 148 -2.21 -21.57 19.62
CA SER A 148 -2.86 -21.73 20.93
C SER A 148 -3.81 -22.93 20.95
N GLN A 149 -3.90 -23.59 22.11
CA GLN A 149 -4.91 -24.63 22.38
C GLN A 149 -6.31 -24.06 22.58
N GLN A 150 -6.43 -22.74 22.72
CA GLN A 150 -7.71 -22.03 22.83
C GLN A 150 -8.28 -21.65 21.46
N ASN A 151 -7.60 -21.99 20.36
CA ASN A 151 -8.07 -21.66 19.02
C ASN A 151 -9.31 -22.49 18.60
N PRO A 152 -10.19 -21.91 17.77
CA PRO A 152 -10.22 -20.49 17.38
C PRO A 152 -10.69 -19.60 18.54
N ILE A 153 -10.12 -18.40 18.67
CA ILE A 153 -10.52 -17.42 19.71
C ILE A 153 -11.82 -16.70 19.34
N LEU A 154 -12.14 -16.63 18.05
CA LEU A 154 -13.46 -16.30 17.53
C LEU A 154 -13.81 -17.34 16.46
N GLU A 155 -14.94 -18.03 16.61
CA GLU A 155 -15.36 -19.06 15.65
C GLU A 155 -15.78 -18.46 14.30
N GLY A 156 -16.31 -17.24 14.30
CA GLY A 156 -16.81 -16.57 13.11
C GLY A 156 -17.42 -15.21 13.41
N GLU A 157 -18.22 -14.73 12.47
CA GLU A 157 -18.93 -13.46 12.56
C GLU A 157 -20.00 -13.46 13.68
N PRO A 158 -20.48 -12.29 14.16
CA PRO A 158 -21.52 -12.23 15.20
C PRO A 158 -22.82 -13.00 14.85
N GLU A 159 -23.48 -13.61 15.84
CA GLU A 159 -24.63 -14.51 15.65
C GLU A 159 -25.80 -13.90 14.88
N ASP A 160 -26.10 -12.63 15.12
CA ASP A 160 -27.27 -11.95 14.54
C ASP A 160 -26.98 -11.28 13.19
N LEU A 161 -25.79 -11.49 12.61
CA LEU A 161 -25.38 -10.85 11.36
C LEU A 161 -25.23 -11.84 10.21
N THR A 162 -25.71 -11.44 9.04
CA THR A 162 -25.36 -12.06 7.76
C THR A 162 -24.35 -11.15 7.07
N VAL A 163 -23.13 -11.65 6.88
CA VAL A 163 -22.00 -10.86 6.40
C VAL A 163 -21.64 -11.17 4.95
N THR A 164 -20.95 -10.25 4.28
CA THR A 164 -20.29 -10.50 2.98
C THR A 164 -18.87 -11.02 3.16
N GLY A 165 -18.28 -10.78 4.33
CA GLY A 165 -16.94 -11.17 4.71
C GLY A 165 -16.71 -10.94 6.20
N PHE A 166 -15.77 -11.70 6.78
CA PHE A 166 -15.33 -11.54 8.17
C PHE A 166 -13.90 -12.08 8.24
N ARG A 167 -12.90 -11.19 8.13
CA ARG A 167 -11.48 -11.56 8.07
C ARG A 167 -10.58 -10.36 8.37
N ASP A 168 -9.27 -10.60 8.32
CA ASP A 168 -8.18 -9.63 8.40
C ASP A 168 -8.23 -8.79 9.69
N PRO A 169 -8.00 -9.41 10.87
CA PRO A 169 -7.99 -8.69 12.12
C PRO A 169 -6.83 -7.69 12.18
N PHE A 170 -7.14 -6.53 12.74
CA PHE A 170 -6.18 -5.50 13.09
C PHE A 170 -6.37 -5.07 14.55
N LEU A 171 -5.29 -4.64 15.20
CA LEU A 171 -5.29 -4.20 16.60
C LEU A 171 -4.81 -2.77 16.72
N ALA A 172 -5.47 -1.99 17.57
CA ALA A 172 -4.98 -0.68 17.97
C ALA A 172 -5.39 -0.29 19.39
N GLU A 173 -4.55 0.50 20.03
CA GLU A 173 -4.96 1.33 21.15
C GLU A 173 -5.78 2.51 20.64
N TRP A 174 -6.80 2.93 21.40
CA TRP A 174 -7.61 4.09 21.02
C TRP A 174 -8.04 4.89 22.25
N PRO A 175 -7.16 5.79 22.76
CA PRO A 175 -7.43 6.57 23.97
C PRO A 175 -8.74 7.37 23.94
N ALA A 176 -9.10 7.93 22.78
CA ALA A 176 -10.38 8.65 22.64
C ALA A 176 -11.61 7.74 22.80
N LEU A 177 -11.52 6.47 22.39
CA LEU A 177 -12.58 5.50 22.62
C LEU A 177 -12.60 5.00 24.07
N ASP A 178 -11.43 4.87 24.71
CA ASP A 178 -11.33 4.58 26.14
C ASP A 178 -12.04 5.67 26.97
N GLU A 179 -11.80 6.94 26.65
CA GLU A 179 -12.46 8.08 27.30
C GLU A 179 -13.98 8.04 27.08
N LEU A 180 -14.42 7.80 25.83
CA LEU A 180 -15.85 7.73 25.51
C LEU A 180 -16.56 6.60 26.25
N ARG A 181 -15.89 5.46 26.41
CA ARG A 181 -16.43 4.28 27.09
C ARG A 181 -16.26 4.30 28.61
N GLY A 182 -15.32 5.08 29.12
CA GLY A 182 -14.90 5.02 30.52
C GLY A 182 -14.18 3.72 30.90
N GLU A 183 -13.61 3.01 29.92
CA GLU A 183 -12.94 1.71 30.11
C GLU A 183 -11.76 1.60 29.14
N ALA A 184 -10.57 1.33 29.68
CA ALA A 184 -9.38 1.12 28.86
C ALA A 184 -9.41 -0.27 28.20
N SER A 185 -9.15 -0.34 26.90
CA SER A 185 -9.10 -1.61 26.16
C SER A 185 -8.10 -1.54 25.01
N LEU A 186 -7.68 -2.72 24.55
CA LEU A 186 -7.17 -2.85 23.18
C LEU A 186 -8.39 -3.01 22.26
N TYR A 187 -8.33 -2.50 21.03
CA TYR A 187 -9.45 -2.61 20.09
C TYR A 187 -9.09 -3.49 18.90
N GLY A 188 -10.01 -4.40 18.58
CA GLY A 188 -9.95 -5.28 17.43
C GLY A 188 -10.84 -4.80 16.31
N PHE A 189 -10.33 -4.85 15.09
CA PHE A 189 -11.01 -4.43 13.87
C PHE A 189 -11.03 -5.62 12.92
N VAL A 190 -12.22 -6.18 12.63
CA VAL A 190 -12.37 -7.30 11.69
C VAL A 190 -13.09 -6.81 10.45
N SER A 191 -12.46 -6.99 9.29
CA SER A 191 -12.89 -6.44 8.01
C SER A 191 -14.04 -7.24 7.40
N GLY A 192 -14.98 -6.54 6.76
CA GLY A 192 -16.05 -7.20 6.02
C GLY A 192 -17.14 -6.27 5.52
N GLY A 193 -18.37 -6.76 5.61
CA GLY A 193 -19.58 -6.05 5.21
C GLY A 193 -20.80 -6.82 5.68
N VAL A 194 -21.95 -6.15 5.69
CA VAL A 194 -23.23 -6.74 6.08
C VAL A 194 -24.10 -6.83 4.83
N VAL A 195 -24.71 -8.00 4.60
CA VAL A 195 -25.67 -8.18 3.50
C VAL A 195 -26.80 -7.18 3.67
N ASP A 196 -27.12 -6.44 2.61
CA ASP A 196 -28.07 -5.33 2.58
C ASP A 196 -27.73 -4.11 3.49
N GLY A 197 -26.63 -4.17 4.24
CA GLY A 197 -26.14 -3.10 5.13
C GLY A 197 -24.91 -2.34 4.60
N GLY A 198 -24.22 -2.90 3.60
CA GLY A 198 -23.03 -2.30 2.99
C GLY A 198 -21.71 -2.68 3.70
N PRO A 199 -20.58 -2.12 3.23
CA PRO A 199 -19.26 -2.45 3.78
C PRO A 199 -19.08 -1.86 5.19
N THR A 200 -18.32 -2.55 6.04
CA THR A 200 -18.01 -2.07 7.39
C THR A 200 -16.75 -2.72 7.96
N VAL A 201 -16.42 -2.34 9.19
CA VAL A 201 -15.45 -3.04 10.02
C VAL A 201 -16.11 -3.35 11.38
N PHE A 202 -16.02 -4.60 11.81
CA PHE A 202 -16.58 -5.08 13.06
C PHE A 202 -15.63 -4.73 14.20
N LEU A 203 -16.10 -3.93 15.15
CA LEU A 203 -15.30 -3.44 16.27
C LEU A 203 -15.46 -4.35 17.49
N TYR A 204 -14.33 -4.67 18.13
CA TYR A 204 -14.26 -5.44 19.37
C TYR A 204 -13.43 -4.69 20.40
N ALA A 205 -13.81 -4.80 21.68
CA ALA A 205 -12.91 -4.51 22.80
C ALA A 205 -12.21 -5.81 23.23
N ILE A 206 -10.92 -5.71 23.49
CA ILE A 206 -10.04 -6.81 23.83
C ILE A 206 -9.42 -6.51 25.18
N SER A 207 -9.38 -7.53 26.04
CA SER A 207 -8.73 -7.41 27.34
C SER A 207 -7.24 -7.07 27.16
N PRO A 208 -6.74 -5.99 27.80
CA PRO A 208 -5.33 -5.62 27.69
C PRO A 208 -4.39 -6.63 28.37
N THR A 209 -4.94 -7.56 29.17
CA THR A 209 -4.17 -8.60 29.86
C THR A 209 -4.50 -10.01 29.36
N ASP A 210 -5.41 -10.17 28.40
CA ASP A 210 -5.76 -11.46 27.80
C ASP A 210 -6.23 -11.28 26.36
N LEU A 211 -5.31 -11.45 25.40
CA LEU A 211 -5.57 -11.24 23.97
C LEU A 211 -6.57 -12.24 23.36
N THR A 212 -7.05 -13.22 24.15
CA THR A 212 -8.08 -14.19 23.73
C THR A 212 -9.50 -13.73 24.01
N GLN A 213 -9.69 -12.68 24.83
CA GLN A 213 -11.01 -12.21 25.25
C GLN A 213 -11.49 -11.03 24.41
N TRP A 214 -12.38 -11.30 23.46
CA TRP A 214 -12.92 -10.32 22.51
C TRP A 214 -14.41 -10.08 22.77
N THR A 215 -14.79 -8.83 23.04
CA THR A 215 -16.17 -8.39 23.24
C THR A 215 -16.63 -7.56 22.06
N TYR A 216 -17.63 -8.04 21.32
CA TYR A 216 -18.16 -7.34 20.16
C TYR A 216 -18.89 -6.06 20.55
N LEU A 217 -18.62 -4.96 19.83
CA LEU A 217 -19.17 -3.62 20.10
C LEU A 217 -20.12 -3.11 19.03
N GLY A 218 -20.20 -3.80 17.89
CA GLY A 218 -20.98 -3.38 16.73
C GLY A 218 -20.13 -3.09 15.49
N PRO A 219 -20.76 -2.77 14.36
CA PRO A 219 -20.07 -2.18 13.22
C PRO A 219 -19.53 -0.79 13.62
N LEU A 220 -18.31 -0.46 13.19
CA LEU A 220 -17.72 0.86 13.48
C LEU A 220 -18.34 1.96 12.60
N ILE A 221 -18.85 1.58 11.43
CA ILE A 221 -19.30 2.52 10.41
C ILE A 221 -20.44 1.92 9.60
N ASP A 222 -21.42 2.74 9.28
CA ASP A 222 -22.58 2.37 8.47
C ASP A 222 -22.51 3.15 7.15
N LEU A 223 -22.25 2.46 6.04
CA LEU A 223 -22.17 3.05 4.69
C LEU A 223 -23.10 2.33 3.73
N PRO A 224 -23.81 3.06 2.84
CA PRO A 224 -24.53 2.41 1.77
C PRO A 224 -23.55 1.70 0.82
N THR A 225 -24.01 0.61 0.19
CA THR A 225 -23.30 0.00 -0.95
C THR A 225 -23.00 1.05 -2.02
N GLY A 226 -21.77 1.02 -2.56
CA GLY A 226 -21.37 1.94 -3.62
C GLY A 226 -21.09 3.36 -3.12
N TYR A 227 -20.93 3.56 -1.81
CA TYR A 227 -20.60 4.87 -1.24
C TYR A 227 -19.34 5.43 -1.91
N SER A 228 -19.42 6.62 -2.51
CA SER A 228 -18.30 7.28 -3.20
C SER A 228 -18.44 8.80 -3.08
N PRO A 229 -18.10 9.39 -1.92
CA PRO A 229 -18.40 10.79 -1.63
C PRO A 229 -17.45 11.77 -2.32
N SER A 230 -16.25 11.32 -2.71
CA SER A 230 -15.17 12.20 -3.16
C SER A 230 -15.09 12.37 -4.68
N GLY A 231 -16.08 11.86 -5.44
CA GLY A 231 -16.08 11.92 -6.90
C GLY A 231 -14.80 11.35 -7.49
N GLN A 232 -14.18 12.05 -8.45
CA GLN A 232 -12.93 11.59 -9.07
C GLN A 232 -11.76 11.44 -8.08
N TRP A 233 -11.79 12.18 -6.96
CA TRP A 233 -10.71 12.25 -5.96
C TRP A 233 -10.73 11.10 -4.96
N GLY A 234 -11.78 10.28 -4.97
CA GLY A 234 -11.86 9.05 -4.19
C GLY A 234 -12.22 7.86 -5.06
N GLY A 235 -12.24 6.69 -4.44
CA GLY A 235 -12.77 5.49 -5.06
C GLY A 235 -14.19 5.19 -4.62
N ASP A 236 -14.61 3.98 -4.93
CA ASP A 236 -15.88 3.41 -4.51
C ASP A 236 -15.62 2.48 -3.32
N PHE A 237 -16.32 2.71 -2.20
CA PHE A 237 -16.15 1.91 -0.99
C PHE A 237 -16.76 0.51 -1.09
N GLY A 238 -17.44 0.19 -2.19
CA GLY A 238 -17.85 -1.16 -2.57
C GLY A 238 -18.96 -1.73 -1.70
N VAL A 239 -18.90 -3.05 -1.51
CA VAL A 239 -19.83 -3.83 -0.67
C VAL A 239 -19.14 -4.55 0.49
N ASN A 240 -17.84 -4.82 0.36
CA ASN A 240 -17.05 -5.56 1.33
C ASN A 240 -15.69 -4.90 1.49
N TRP A 241 -15.19 -4.84 2.72
CA TRP A 241 -13.83 -4.39 3.03
C TRP A 241 -12.90 -5.53 3.41
N GLU A 242 -11.62 -5.31 3.13
CA GLU A 242 -10.49 -6.19 3.44
C GLU A 242 -9.38 -5.39 4.09
N CYS A 243 -8.58 -6.04 4.95
CA CYS A 243 -7.38 -5.45 5.55
C CYS A 243 -7.60 -4.07 6.20
N VAL A 244 -8.73 -3.86 6.89
CA VAL A 244 -9.04 -2.59 7.54
C VAL A 244 -8.04 -2.31 8.66
N ASN A 245 -7.29 -1.23 8.52
CA ASN A 245 -6.34 -0.74 9.52
C ASN A 245 -6.88 0.54 10.15
N PHE A 246 -6.80 0.65 11.47
CA PHE A 246 -7.13 1.86 12.20
C PHE A 246 -5.87 2.61 12.65
N MET A 247 -5.89 3.93 12.58
CA MET A 247 -4.90 4.76 13.26
C MET A 247 -5.47 6.11 13.66
N THR A 248 -4.89 6.72 14.68
CA THR A 248 -5.04 8.14 14.94
C THR A 248 -3.82 8.86 14.36
N LEU A 249 -4.04 9.77 13.42
CA LEU A 249 -2.98 10.63 12.89
C LEU A 249 -3.12 12.02 13.50
N HIS A 250 -1.99 12.67 13.77
CA HIS A 250 -1.98 13.96 14.43
C HIS A 250 -1.00 14.93 13.77
N ASN A 251 -1.26 16.23 13.95
CA ASN A 251 -0.31 17.31 13.73
C ASN A 251 -0.08 18.03 15.07
N GLU A 252 0.50 19.23 15.07
CA GLU A 252 0.78 19.97 16.31
C GLU A 252 -0.47 20.43 17.07
N SER A 253 -1.64 20.48 16.43
CA SER A 253 -2.87 21.08 16.96
C SER A 253 -4.09 20.15 16.99
N GLU A 254 -4.10 19.10 16.17
CA GLU A 254 -5.26 18.23 15.96
C GLU A 254 -4.84 16.77 15.86
N GLU A 255 -5.73 15.90 16.33
CA GLU A 255 -5.68 14.45 16.10
C GLU A 255 -6.97 14.01 15.41
N ARG A 256 -6.87 12.94 14.63
CA ARG A 256 -8.00 12.45 13.84
C ARG A 256 -7.93 10.94 13.60
N PRO A 257 -9.04 10.21 13.78
CA PRO A 257 -9.18 8.83 13.33
C PRO A 257 -9.09 8.71 11.80
N PHE A 258 -8.29 7.75 11.36
CA PHE A 258 -8.20 7.28 9.98
C PHE A 258 -8.42 5.78 9.91
N LEU A 259 -9.04 5.35 8.81
CA LEU A 259 -9.12 3.97 8.39
C LEU A 259 -8.39 3.81 7.05
N LEU A 260 -7.63 2.74 6.87
CA LEU A 260 -7.16 2.25 5.56
C LEU A 260 -7.87 0.95 5.24
N MET A 261 -8.18 0.69 3.97
CA MET A 261 -8.91 -0.52 3.59
C MET A 261 -8.66 -0.90 2.12
N GLY A 262 -8.68 -2.20 1.86
CA GLY A 262 -9.08 -2.73 0.57
C GLY A 262 -10.60 -2.74 0.47
N THR A 263 -11.15 -2.43 -0.70
CA THR A 263 -12.60 -2.48 -0.96
C THR A 263 -12.88 -3.36 -2.16
N GLU A 264 -13.97 -4.13 -2.10
CA GLU A 264 -14.41 -5.03 -3.15
C GLU A 264 -15.85 -4.72 -3.59
N GLY A 265 -16.13 -4.94 -4.88
CA GLY A 265 -17.46 -4.77 -5.48
C GLY A 265 -17.86 -3.31 -5.70
N GLY A 266 -16.88 -2.41 -5.76
CA GLY A 266 -17.07 -1.03 -6.19
C GLY A 266 -16.84 -0.85 -7.70
N VAL A 267 -17.38 0.21 -8.29
CA VAL A 267 -17.18 0.48 -9.73
C VAL A 267 -15.86 1.20 -9.96
N LYS A 268 -14.95 0.60 -10.72
CA LYS A 268 -13.69 1.24 -11.16
C LYS A 268 -13.75 1.63 -12.64
N PRO A 269 -13.79 2.94 -12.99
CA PRO A 269 -13.90 3.37 -14.38
C PRO A 269 -12.78 2.81 -15.27
N GLY A 270 -13.16 2.13 -16.35
CA GLY A 270 -12.22 1.54 -17.31
C GLY A 270 -11.57 0.22 -16.87
N ALA A 271 -11.91 -0.30 -15.69
CA ALA A 271 -11.44 -1.60 -15.23
C ALA A 271 -12.15 -2.76 -15.96
N LYS A 272 -11.48 -3.91 -16.04
CA LYS A 272 -12.11 -5.14 -16.54
C LYS A 272 -13.22 -5.58 -15.58
N GLU A 273 -14.24 -6.24 -16.09
CA GLU A 273 -15.28 -6.88 -15.27
C GLU A 273 -14.62 -7.79 -14.21
N GLY A 274 -14.93 -7.57 -12.92
CA GLY A 274 -14.30 -8.27 -11.79
C GLY A 274 -13.01 -7.64 -11.25
N SER A 275 -12.57 -6.48 -11.76
CA SER A 275 -11.44 -5.68 -11.23
C SER A 275 -11.91 -4.57 -10.28
N ASP A 276 -12.88 -4.91 -9.42
CA ASP A 276 -13.70 -4.02 -8.61
C ASP A 276 -13.03 -3.68 -7.26
N GLN A 277 -11.70 -3.55 -7.28
CA GLN A 277 -10.86 -3.39 -6.10
C GLN A 277 -10.17 -2.02 -6.02
N TRP A 278 -10.22 -1.44 -4.82
CA TRP A 278 -9.52 -0.19 -4.50
C TRP A 278 -8.78 -0.28 -3.17
N SER A 279 -7.62 0.39 -3.11
CA SER A 279 -6.96 0.74 -1.84
C SER A 279 -7.36 2.15 -1.45
N LEU A 280 -8.17 2.28 -0.40
CA LEU A 280 -8.75 3.54 0.04
C LEU A 280 -8.35 3.90 1.46
N TRP A 281 -8.60 5.16 1.80
CA TRP A 281 -8.54 5.66 3.16
C TRP A 281 -9.74 6.57 3.44
N MET A 282 -10.11 6.65 4.71
CA MET A 282 -11.16 7.54 5.20
C MET A 282 -10.72 8.21 6.49
N ALA A 283 -10.96 9.52 6.60
CA ALA A 283 -10.87 10.27 7.84
C ALA A 283 -12.27 10.55 8.38
N GLY A 284 -12.41 10.50 9.70
CA GLY A 284 -13.70 10.77 10.34
C GLY A 284 -13.57 11.33 11.75
N SER A 285 -14.71 11.42 12.43
CA SER A 285 -14.81 11.77 13.85
C SER A 285 -15.49 10.67 14.64
N LEU A 286 -14.99 10.40 15.85
CA LEU A 286 -15.62 9.49 16.79
C LEU A 286 -16.93 10.10 17.31
N GLU A 287 -18.02 9.33 17.26
CA GLU A 287 -19.31 9.70 17.84
C GLU A 287 -19.92 8.55 18.63
N GLN A 288 -20.70 8.89 19.67
CA GLN A 288 -21.51 7.92 20.41
C GLN A 288 -22.93 7.93 19.85
N THR A 289 -23.41 6.75 19.45
CA THR A 289 -24.79 6.54 19.01
C THR A 289 -25.54 5.66 20.00
N GLU A 290 -26.85 5.52 19.80
CA GLU A 290 -27.67 4.56 20.56
C GLU A 290 -27.21 3.10 20.35
N GLN A 291 -26.53 2.81 19.24
CA GLN A 291 -26.05 1.49 18.86
C GLN A 291 -24.56 1.27 19.17
N GLY A 292 -23.94 2.18 19.94
CA GLY A 292 -22.53 2.13 20.30
C GLY A 292 -21.65 3.19 19.63
N PRO A 293 -20.32 3.10 19.81
CA PRO A 293 -19.37 4.01 19.18
C PRO A 293 -19.35 3.83 17.66
N ARG A 294 -19.23 4.93 16.93
CA ARG A 294 -19.15 4.97 15.47
C ARG A 294 -18.09 5.98 15.00
N ILE A 295 -17.63 5.81 13.76
CA ILE A 295 -16.91 6.86 13.03
C ILE A 295 -17.88 7.50 12.04
N LYS A 296 -18.02 8.82 12.15
CA LYS A 296 -18.68 9.65 11.14
C LYS A 296 -17.67 10.05 10.06
N PRO A 297 -17.86 9.64 8.79
CA PRO A 297 -16.99 10.03 7.69
C PRO A 297 -16.96 11.55 7.49
N GLU A 298 -15.78 12.12 7.23
CA GLU A 298 -15.65 13.53 6.87
C GLU A 298 -15.07 13.72 5.46
N TYR A 299 -13.99 13.02 5.14
CA TYR A 299 -13.34 13.07 3.83
C TYR A 299 -12.56 11.79 3.58
N SER A 300 -12.33 11.46 2.32
CA SER A 300 -11.74 10.18 1.92
C SER A 300 -11.01 10.28 0.60
N GLY A 301 -10.07 9.38 0.37
CA GLY A 301 -9.30 9.36 -0.87
C GLY A 301 -8.78 7.97 -1.21
N ILE A 302 -8.02 7.94 -2.29
CA ILE A 302 -7.31 6.76 -2.76
C ILE A 302 -5.94 6.71 -2.07
N LEU A 303 -5.56 5.55 -1.54
CA LEU A 303 -4.26 5.34 -0.91
C LEU A 303 -3.16 5.16 -1.96
N ASP A 304 -3.49 4.46 -3.04
CA ASP A 304 -2.62 4.24 -4.19
C ASP A 304 -3.45 4.16 -5.47
N HIS A 305 -3.09 4.96 -6.47
CA HIS A 305 -3.85 5.07 -7.72
C HIS A 305 -3.57 3.94 -8.72
N GLY A 306 -2.70 2.98 -8.38
CA GLY A 306 -2.34 1.87 -9.24
C GLY A 306 -2.68 0.50 -8.67
N CYS A 307 -1.70 -0.40 -8.64
CA CYS A 307 -1.90 -1.82 -8.35
C CYS A 307 -1.69 -2.23 -6.89
N LEU A 308 -1.45 -1.28 -5.97
CA LEU A 308 -1.34 -1.61 -4.55
C LEU A 308 -2.70 -2.02 -3.98
N TYR A 309 -2.72 -3.10 -3.21
CA TYR A 309 -3.85 -3.62 -2.45
C TYR A 309 -3.43 -4.13 -1.06
N ALA A 310 -4.42 -4.48 -0.22
CA ALA A 310 -4.23 -5.04 1.11
C ALA A 310 -3.21 -4.28 1.99
N PRO A 311 -3.42 -2.96 2.26
CA PRO A 311 -2.50 -2.21 3.11
C PRO A 311 -2.51 -2.76 4.54
N ASN A 312 -1.34 -2.90 5.15
CA ASN A 312 -1.19 -3.26 6.55
C ASN A 312 -0.08 -2.42 7.20
N SER A 313 -0.29 -2.02 8.45
CA SER A 313 0.47 -0.96 9.09
C SER A 313 0.80 -1.25 10.55
N TYR A 314 1.74 -0.50 11.10
CA TYR A 314 2.00 -0.47 12.53
C TYR A 314 2.49 0.92 12.95
N GLU A 315 2.32 1.24 14.22
CA GLU A 315 2.97 2.40 14.81
C GLU A 315 4.34 2.02 15.33
N HIS A 316 5.37 2.73 14.88
CA HIS A 316 6.69 2.55 15.46
C HIS A 316 6.68 3.09 16.91
N PRO A 317 6.97 2.28 17.94
CA PRO A 317 6.74 2.69 19.33
C PRO A 317 7.61 3.86 19.79
N ILE A 318 8.79 4.02 19.19
CA ILE A 318 9.74 5.12 19.50
C ILE A 318 9.45 6.38 18.69
N THR A 319 9.46 6.30 17.36
CA THR A 319 9.30 7.49 16.50
C THR A 319 7.85 7.96 16.39
N LYS A 320 6.89 7.10 16.74
CA LYS A 320 5.44 7.33 16.58
C LYS A 320 4.99 7.46 15.12
N ASN A 321 5.87 7.16 14.17
CA ASN A 321 5.52 7.12 12.76
C ASN A 321 4.57 5.95 12.49
N ARG A 322 3.54 6.19 11.69
CA ARG A 322 2.69 5.15 11.13
C ARG A 322 3.34 4.63 9.85
N ILE A 323 3.80 3.38 9.86
CA ILE A 323 4.46 2.76 8.71
C ILE A 323 3.49 1.76 8.07
N VAL A 324 3.33 1.85 6.75
CA VAL A 324 2.44 0.99 5.97
C VAL A 324 3.20 0.26 4.86
N TRP A 325 2.80 -0.98 4.63
CA TRP A 325 3.18 -1.83 3.50
C TRP A 325 1.92 -2.20 2.74
N GLY A 326 2.01 -2.39 1.43
CA GLY A 326 0.92 -2.93 0.62
C GLY A 326 1.41 -3.97 -0.36
N TRP A 327 0.51 -4.85 -0.79
CA TRP A 327 0.74 -5.83 -1.85
C TRP A 327 0.62 -5.15 -3.21
N LEU A 328 1.68 -5.17 -4.01
CA LEU A 328 1.63 -4.77 -5.41
C LEU A 328 1.25 -5.98 -6.26
N LYS A 329 0.03 -5.91 -6.80
CA LYS A 329 -0.50 -6.95 -7.69
C LYS A 329 0.27 -7.00 -8.99
N GLU A 330 0.28 -8.19 -9.59
CA GLU A 330 0.92 -8.46 -10.88
C GLU A 330 -0.10 -9.00 -11.88
N ASP A 331 -1.21 -8.28 -12.01
CA ASP A 331 -2.39 -8.68 -12.80
C ASP A 331 -2.13 -8.58 -14.32
N GLU A 332 -1.06 -7.90 -14.74
CA GLU A 332 -0.70 -7.71 -16.14
C GLU A 332 -0.12 -8.96 -16.82
N LEU A 333 0.34 -9.95 -16.04
CA LEU A 333 0.95 -11.17 -16.57
C LEU A 333 -0.02 -12.36 -16.51
N THR A 334 -0.01 -13.15 -17.59
CA THR A 334 -0.66 -14.47 -17.58
C THR A 334 -0.01 -15.39 -16.54
N LEU A 335 -0.75 -16.39 -16.05
CA LEU A 335 -0.21 -17.38 -15.11
C LEU A 335 1.05 -18.06 -15.68
N ALA A 336 1.05 -18.43 -16.97
CA ALA A 336 2.20 -19.05 -17.62
C ALA A 336 3.46 -18.16 -17.58
N ARG A 337 3.31 -16.83 -17.72
CA ARG A 337 4.44 -15.89 -17.58
C ARG A 337 4.92 -15.81 -16.14
N ARG A 338 3.99 -15.75 -15.16
CA ARG A 338 4.31 -15.75 -13.73
C ARG A 338 5.04 -17.04 -13.31
N GLU A 339 4.58 -18.20 -13.78
CA GLU A 339 5.24 -19.49 -13.55
C GLU A 339 6.62 -19.56 -14.21
N SER A 340 6.77 -19.03 -15.43
CA SER A 340 8.08 -18.93 -16.08
C SER A 340 9.04 -18.00 -15.33
N LYS A 341 8.54 -16.92 -14.74
CA LYS A 341 9.27 -15.98 -13.87
C LYS A 341 9.64 -16.63 -12.54
N GLY A 342 8.78 -17.49 -12.01
CA GLY A 342 8.98 -18.28 -10.79
C GLY A 342 8.54 -17.57 -9.51
N TRP A 343 8.04 -16.34 -9.62
CA TRP A 343 7.34 -15.64 -8.54
C TRP A 343 6.29 -14.69 -9.12
N THR A 344 5.37 -14.23 -8.28
CA THR A 344 4.39 -13.20 -8.61
C THR A 344 4.06 -12.36 -7.39
N GLY A 345 3.85 -11.06 -7.61
CA GLY A 345 3.54 -10.09 -6.57
C GLY A 345 4.78 -9.57 -5.83
N TYR A 346 4.61 -8.38 -5.26
CA TYR A 346 5.66 -7.65 -4.53
C TYR A 346 5.07 -6.93 -3.32
N PHE A 347 5.92 -6.47 -2.42
CA PHE A 347 5.54 -5.39 -1.51
C PHE A 347 5.99 -4.05 -2.02
N SER A 348 5.16 -3.04 -1.75
CA SER A 348 5.54 -1.65 -1.88
C SER A 348 6.78 -1.37 -1.04
N ILE A 349 7.51 -0.31 -1.36
CA ILE A 349 8.42 0.30 -0.39
C ILE A 349 7.63 0.69 0.88
N PRO A 350 8.28 0.71 2.05
CA PRO A 350 7.62 1.19 3.26
C PRO A 350 7.23 2.65 3.09
N ARG A 351 6.00 2.99 3.46
CA ARG A 351 5.48 4.36 3.40
C ARG A 351 5.17 4.85 4.80
N GLU A 352 5.39 6.13 5.03
CA GLU A 352 4.97 6.83 6.25
C GLU A 352 3.64 7.54 6.00
N LEU A 353 2.70 7.36 6.92
CA LEU A 353 1.42 8.06 6.93
C LEU A 353 1.37 9.08 8.06
N PHE A 354 0.80 10.25 7.78
CA PHE A 354 0.70 11.36 8.73
C PHE A 354 -0.46 12.29 8.38
N LEU A 355 -0.85 13.19 9.29
CA LEU A 355 -1.86 14.21 8.99
C LEU A 355 -1.20 15.36 8.21
N TYR A 356 -1.40 15.41 6.89
CA TYR A 356 -0.84 16.45 6.03
C TYR A 356 -1.67 17.74 6.19
N THR A 357 -1.01 18.86 6.43
CA THR A 357 -1.65 20.17 6.63
C THR A 357 -0.93 21.24 5.82
N VAL A 358 -1.70 22.05 5.07
CA VAL A 358 -1.19 23.23 4.34
C VAL A 358 -2.00 24.44 4.73
N GLU A 359 -1.30 25.48 5.16
CA GLU A 359 -1.91 26.75 5.57
C GLU A 359 -2.05 27.72 4.39
N ASN A 360 -2.97 28.66 4.54
CA ASN A 360 -3.19 29.78 3.63
C ASN A 360 -3.45 29.37 2.17
N VAL A 361 -4.07 28.22 1.93
CA VAL A 361 -4.48 27.78 0.59
C VAL A 361 -5.65 28.63 0.10
N THR A 362 -5.46 29.33 -1.01
CA THR A 362 -6.49 30.18 -1.61
C THR A 362 -7.35 29.40 -2.60
N ARG A 363 -6.73 28.51 -3.40
CA ARG A 363 -7.39 27.69 -4.42
C ARG A 363 -6.50 26.55 -4.89
N THR A 364 -7.10 25.64 -5.65
CA THR A 364 -6.43 24.57 -6.42
C THR A 364 -6.02 25.06 -7.82
N LEU A 365 -5.38 24.20 -8.60
CA LEU A 365 -4.80 24.57 -9.88
C LEU A 365 -5.89 24.88 -10.92
N THR A 366 -6.83 23.96 -11.10
CA THR A 366 -7.94 24.02 -12.06
C THR A 366 -9.28 23.73 -11.40
N SER A 367 -9.41 22.67 -10.60
CA SER A 367 -10.66 22.36 -9.89
C SER A 367 -11.03 23.44 -8.87
N SER A 368 -12.28 23.47 -8.42
CA SER A 368 -12.64 24.22 -7.22
C SER A 368 -12.13 23.49 -5.99
N LEU A 369 -11.67 24.23 -4.98
CA LEU A 369 -11.20 23.65 -3.71
C LEU A 369 -12.29 22.80 -3.04
N ALA A 370 -13.56 23.18 -3.17
CA ALA A 370 -14.71 22.46 -2.62
C ALA A 370 -15.01 21.13 -3.35
N ASP A 371 -14.54 20.96 -4.59
CA ASP A 371 -14.78 19.76 -5.39
C ASP A 371 -13.70 18.69 -5.15
N VAL A 372 -12.62 19.04 -4.42
CA VAL A 372 -11.55 18.11 -4.05
C VAL A 372 -11.97 17.30 -2.84
N GLY A 373 -12.70 16.21 -3.05
CA GLY A 373 -13.29 15.41 -1.97
C GLY A 373 -12.30 14.68 -1.06
N CYS A 374 -11.02 14.60 -1.44
CA CYS A 374 -9.96 13.99 -0.63
C CYS A 374 -9.29 14.97 0.35
N ILE A 375 -9.82 16.17 0.53
CA ILE A 375 -9.31 17.14 1.50
C ILE A 375 -10.43 17.67 2.40
N LYS A 376 -10.03 18.19 3.55
CA LYS A 376 -10.84 19.10 4.38
C LYS A 376 -10.25 20.50 4.28
N ALA A 377 -11.03 21.46 3.79
CA ALA A 377 -10.66 22.86 3.74
C ALA A 377 -11.45 23.66 4.79
N THR A 378 -10.74 24.34 5.70
CA THR A 378 -11.33 25.18 6.74
C THR A 378 -10.93 26.63 6.51
N GLU A 379 -11.90 27.51 6.25
CA GLU A 379 -11.63 28.93 5.99
C GLU A 379 -11.08 29.65 7.24
N ASN A 380 -10.01 30.43 7.07
CA ASN A 380 -9.35 31.17 8.17
C ASN A 380 -9.87 32.61 8.36
N GLY A 381 -10.96 32.99 7.67
CA GLY A 381 -11.58 34.32 7.71
C GLY A 381 -10.80 35.42 6.97
N ARG A 382 -9.74 35.07 6.24
CA ARG A 382 -8.91 35.99 5.43
C ARG A 382 -8.96 35.66 3.92
N GLY A 383 -9.96 34.89 3.48
CA GLY A 383 -10.08 34.44 2.09
C GLY A 383 -9.09 33.34 1.70
N SER A 384 -8.52 32.63 2.69
CA SER A 384 -7.72 31.42 2.48
C SER A 384 -8.13 30.33 3.48
N ASN A 385 -7.60 29.13 3.28
CA ASN A 385 -8.02 27.93 3.98
C ASN A 385 -6.81 27.20 4.58
N THR A 386 -7.04 26.57 5.72
CA THR A 386 -6.21 25.46 6.19
C THR A 386 -6.74 24.19 5.54
N VAL A 387 -5.89 23.50 4.77
CA VAL A 387 -6.22 22.27 4.06
C VAL A 387 -5.58 21.08 4.75
N GLN A 388 -6.37 20.05 5.04
CA GLN A 388 -5.94 18.79 5.64
C GLN A 388 -6.26 17.59 4.75
N THR A 389 -5.39 16.59 4.72
CA THR A 389 -5.59 15.31 4.02
C THR A 389 -4.69 14.21 4.61
N LEU A 390 -4.78 12.98 4.09
CA LEU A 390 -3.81 11.95 4.39
C LEU A 390 -2.47 12.29 3.73
N GLY A 391 -1.43 12.46 4.55
CA GLY A 391 -0.05 12.49 4.11
C GLY A 391 0.44 11.07 3.84
N ILE A 392 1.09 10.87 2.70
CA ILE A 392 1.71 9.61 2.31
C ILE A 392 3.03 9.89 1.59
N ARG A 393 4.12 9.32 2.12
CA ARG A 393 5.45 9.44 1.51
C ARG A 393 6.26 8.16 1.64
N PRO A 394 7.25 7.91 0.77
CA PRO A 394 8.28 6.89 1.03
C PRO A 394 8.89 7.13 2.41
N LEU A 395 9.14 6.07 3.16
CA LEU A 395 9.78 6.17 4.46
C LEU A 395 11.13 6.92 4.30
N PRO A 396 11.36 8.04 5.01
CA PRO A 396 12.57 8.85 4.83
C PRO A 396 13.87 8.07 4.97
N ASP A 397 13.86 7.00 5.76
CA ASP A 397 15.01 6.12 6.01
C ASP A 397 15.48 5.38 4.75
N LEU A 398 14.66 5.28 3.70
CA LEU A 398 15.05 4.71 2.40
C LEU A 398 16.25 5.42 1.78
N GLN A 399 16.56 6.66 2.19
CA GLN A 399 17.81 7.32 1.81
C GLN A 399 19.07 6.51 2.17
N GLY A 400 18.98 5.64 3.19
CA GLY A 400 20.05 4.71 3.58
C GLY A 400 20.37 3.64 2.52
N LEU A 401 19.48 3.45 1.53
CA LEU A 401 19.70 2.54 0.40
C LEU A 401 20.45 3.20 -0.77
N ARG A 402 20.51 4.54 -0.80
CA ARG A 402 21.19 5.29 -1.87
C ARG A 402 22.68 4.99 -1.85
N ARG A 403 23.24 4.66 -3.03
CA ARG A 403 24.69 4.47 -3.21
C ARG A 403 25.32 5.68 -3.89
N GLY A 404 26.39 6.20 -3.30
CA GLY A 404 27.17 7.27 -3.89
C GLY A 404 26.43 8.61 -4.00
N LYS A 405 26.92 9.49 -4.87
CA LYS A 405 26.29 10.78 -5.17
C LYS A 405 25.32 10.62 -6.34
N PRO A 406 24.19 11.35 -6.36
CA PRO A 406 23.27 11.27 -7.49
C PRO A 406 23.86 11.91 -8.74
N GLY A 407 23.40 11.46 -9.91
CA GLY A 407 23.37 12.30 -11.11
C GLY A 407 22.49 13.52 -10.83
N TYR A 408 22.92 14.71 -11.26
CA TYR A 408 22.27 15.95 -10.84
C TYR A 408 22.16 16.96 -11.96
N TRP A 409 20.95 17.49 -12.16
CA TRP A 409 20.61 18.50 -13.16
C TRP A 409 19.81 19.61 -12.48
N ASN A 410 20.14 20.87 -12.76
CA ASN A 410 19.47 22.03 -12.16
C ASN A 410 19.04 23.02 -13.21
N ASN A 411 17.89 23.65 -12.97
CA ASN A 411 17.33 24.70 -13.81
C ASN A 411 17.41 24.31 -15.30
N ILE A 412 16.89 23.13 -15.62
CA ILE A 412 16.91 22.61 -16.99
C ILE A 412 16.19 23.60 -17.90
N ASP A 413 16.85 23.97 -19.00
CA ASP A 413 16.26 24.81 -20.04
C ASP A 413 15.22 23.99 -20.83
N THR A 414 13.95 24.33 -20.62
CA THR A 414 12.80 23.65 -21.20
C THR A 414 12.43 24.17 -22.60
N SER A 415 13.20 25.10 -23.18
CA SER A 415 12.92 25.65 -24.52
C SER A 415 12.91 24.61 -25.65
N ALA A 416 13.62 23.50 -25.47
CA ALA A 416 13.64 22.37 -26.41
C ALA A 416 12.43 21.42 -26.26
N ASN A 417 11.58 21.60 -25.25
CA ASN A 417 10.44 20.75 -24.86
C ASN A 417 10.80 19.29 -24.50
N LEU A 418 12.02 18.85 -24.77
CA LEU A 418 12.52 17.50 -24.52
C LEU A 418 14.04 17.55 -24.33
N GLY A 419 14.55 16.73 -23.42
CA GLY A 419 15.99 16.49 -23.31
C GLY A 419 16.34 15.18 -22.62
N LYS A 420 17.35 14.50 -23.15
CA LYS A 420 17.90 13.28 -22.56
C LYS A 420 18.70 13.62 -21.30
N LEU A 421 18.44 12.91 -20.21
CA LEU A 421 19.21 13.00 -18.97
C LEU A 421 20.38 12.02 -19.01
N VAL A 422 20.09 10.73 -19.18
CA VAL A 422 21.08 9.64 -19.13
C VAL A 422 20.51 8.35 -19.72
N ASP A 423 21.37 7.40 -20.07
CA ASP A 423 21.01 5.99 -20.21
C ASP A 423 21.30 5.29 -18.88
N THR A 424 20.27 4.73 -18.25
CA THR A 424 20.42 4.03 -16.96
C THR A 424 21.20 2.73 -17.11
N HIS A 425 22.08 2.45 -16.15
CA HIS A 425 22.95 1.29 -16.14
C HIS A 425 22.28 0.06 -15.53
N THR A 426 21.27 0.29 -14.70
CA THR A 426 20.54 -0.74 -13.96
C THR A 426 19.05 -0.42 -13.95
N GLY A 427 18.20 -1.45 -13.84
CA GLY A 427 16.76 -1.26 -13.63
C GLY A 427 16.38 -0.89 -12.19
N SER A 428 17.34 -0.49 -11.35
CA SER A 428 17.18 -0.19 -9.93
C SER A 428 17.69 1.22 -9.64
N TRP A 429 16.78 2.17 -9.51
CA TRP A 429 17.10 3.58 -9.27
C TRP A 429 15.97 4.33 -8.56
N GLU A 430 16.33 5.44 -7.95
CA GLU A 430 15.44 6.46 -7.40
C GLU A 430 15.67 7.79 -8.12
N LEU A 431 14.61 8.43 -8.57
CA LEU A 431 14.63 9.79 -9.11
C LEU A 431 13.83 10.73 -8.20
N GLU A 432 14.40 11.88 -7.89
CA GLU A 432 13.73 12.96 -7.16
C GLU A 432 13.78 14.25 -7.98
N ALA A 433 12.63 14.91 -8.17
CA ALA A 433 12.53 16.14 -8.94
C ALA A 433 11.69 17.21 -8.24
N THR A 434 12.17 18.45 -8.27
CA THR A 434 11.40 19.65 -7.90
C THR A 434 11.17 20.46 -9.17
N ILE A 435 9.90 20.71 -9.50
CA ILE A 435 9.50 21.31 -10.77
C ILE A 435 8.58 22.50 -10.49
N LYS A 436 8.96 23.68 -10.98
CA LYS A 436 8.05 24.82 -11.08
C LYS A 436 7.17 24.59 -12.31
N VAL A 437 5.86 24.45 -12.09
CA VAL A 437 4.90 24.11 -13.15
C VAL A 437 4.28 25.36 -13.77
N SER A 438 4.16 25.38 -15.09
CA SER A 438 3.30 26.31 -15.83
C SER A 438 1.88 25.72 -15.93
N PRO A 439 0.82 26.42 -15.45
CA PRO A 439 -0.57 25.95 -15.55
C PRO A 439 -1.08 25.75 -17.00
N ASN A 440 -0.40 26.33 -17.99
CA ASN A 440 -0.82 26.30 -19.40
C ASN A 440 -0.22 25.12 -20.18
N ASP A 441 0.72 24.37 -19.60
CA ASP A 441 1.33 23.21 -20.24
C ASP A 441 0.37 22.02 -20.26
N GLN A 442 0.29 21.30 -21.37
CA GLN A 442 -0.54 20.10 -21.53
C GLN A 442 -0.03 18.94 -20.66
N GLY A 443 1.28 18.81 -20.52
CA GLY A 443 1.90 17.75 -19.74
C GLY A 443 3.37 18.02 -19.48
N LEU A 444 3.89 17.48 -18.39
CA LEU A 444 5.32 17.54 -18.08
C LEU A 444 5.74 16.33 -17.24
N GLY A 445 6.97 15.86 -17.44
CA GLY A 445 7.47 14.72 -16.68
C GLY A 445 8.67 14.04 -17.31
N PHE A 446 8.67 12.71 -17.28
CA PHE A 446 9.80 11.88 -17.67
C PHE A 446 9.39 10.74 -18.60
N TRP A 447 10.16 10.53 -19.66
CA TRP A 447 10.19 9.24 -20.35
C TRP A 447 11.27 8.38 -19.71
N ILE A 448 10.91 7.14 -19.40
CA ILE A 448 11.80 6.15 -18.81
C ILE A 448 11.81 4.89 -19.66
N ARG A 449 12.88 4.10 -19.54
CA ARG A 449 13.04 2.82 -20.25
C ARG A 449 12.71 2.94 -21.73
N HIS A 450 13.25 3.97 -22.36
CA HIS A 450 12.97 4.25 -23.76
C HIS A 450 14.18 3.99 -24.64
N ASN A 451 13.92 3.67 -25.91
CA ASN A 451 14.93 3.62 -26.95
C ASN A 451 15.15 5.01 -27.60
N GLU A 452 16.11 5.13 -28.52
CA GLU A 452 16.49 6.43 -29.10
C GLU A 452 15.36 7.13 -29.87
N ASP A 453 14.48 6.37 -30.53
CA ASP A 453 13.40 6.90 -31.36
C ASP A 453 12.03 6.94 -30.67
N LEU A 454 11.96 6.53 -29.39
CA LEU A 454 10.75 6.50 -28.56
C LEU A 454 9.63 5.62 -29.14
N SER A 455 10.00 4.62 -29.94
CA SER A 455 9.07 3.57 -30.38
C SER A 455 8.73 2.61 -29.23
N GLU A 456 9.64 2.45 -28.27
CA GLU A 456 9.42 1.80 -26.98
C GLU A 456 9.71 2.81 -25.88
N GLU A 457 8.74 3.03 -24.98
CA GLU A 457 8.87 3.99 -23.89
C GLU A 457 7.82 3.76 -22.78
N THR A 458 8.06 4.39 -21.64
CA THR A 458 7.03 4.60 -20.61
C THR A 458 7.09 6.06 -20.13
N ALA A 459 5.95 6.74 -20.13
CA ALA A 459 5.86 8.14 -19.73
C ALA A 459 5.25 8.30 -18.34
N ILE A 460 5.92 9.04 -17.46
CA ILE A 460 5.39 9.46 -16.16
C ILE A 460 5.18 10.96 -16.24
N HIS A 461 3.94 11.44 -16.19
CA HIS A 461 3.66 12.85 -16.40
C HIS A 461 2.51 13.40 -15.56
N PHE A 462 2.64 14.68 -15.22
CA PHE A 462 1.58 15.50 -14.64
C PHE A 462 0.96 16.36 -15.74
N SER A 463 -0.38 16.38 -15.81
CA SER A 463 -1.16 17.21 -16.72
C SER A 463 -1.87 18.32 -15.93
N PRO A 464 -1.38 19.58 -15.98
CA PRO A 464 -1.95 20.72 -15.25
C PRO A 464 -3.44 20.96 -15.48
N GLN A 465 -3.93 20.91 -16.73
CA GLN A 465 -5.35 21.22 -17.01
C GLN A 465 -6.30 20.14 -16.53
N SER A 466 -5.90 18.87 -16.62
CA SER A 466 -6.74 17.75 -16.16
C SER A 466 -6.49 17.37 -14.72
N GLU A 467 -5.50 17.99 -14.05
CA GLU A 467 -5.07 17.68 -12.69
C GLU A 467 -4.85 16.18 -12.49
N LYS A 468 -3.99 15.58 -13.31
CA LYS A 468 -3.77 14.12 -13.30
C LYS A 468 -2.30 13.77 -13.39
N ILE A 469 -1.87 12.80 -12.57
CA ILE A 469 -0.59 12.11 -12.76
C ILE A 469 -0.87 10.78 -13.46
N THR A 470 -0.13 10.49 -14.52
CA THR A 470 -0.32 9.31 -15.36
C THR A 470 1.02 8.60 -15.60
N VAL A 471 0.98 7.28 -15.53
CA VAL A 471 2.01 6.38 -16.06
C VAL A 471 1.46 5.71 -17.31
N ASP A 472 1.90 6.17 -18.49
CA ASP A 472 1.53 5.60 -19.78
C ASP A 472 2.52 4.49 -20.15
N ARG A 473 2.01 3.26 -20.22
CA ARG A 473 2.77 2.05 -20.53
C ARG A 473 2.41 1.46 -21.90
N SER A 474 1.64 2.19 -22.70
CA SER A 474 1.08 1.69 -23.97
C SER A 474 2.15 1.23 -24.97
N LYS A 475 3.37 1.79 -24.85
CA LYS A 475 4.55 1.43 -25.66
C LYS A 475 5.68 0.77 -24.86
N SER A 476 5.39 0.23 -23.67
CA SER A 476 6.43 -0.33 -22.80
C SER A 476 7.08 -1.62 -23.35
N ASN A 477 6.36 -2.37 -24.18
CA ASN A 477 6.85 -3.59 -24.85
C ASN A 477 5.95 -3.96 -26.04
N HIS A 478 6.39 -4.93 -26.86
CA HIS A 478 5.64 -5.42 -28.02
C HIS A 478 4.80 -6.67 -27.76
N GLU A 479 4.83 -7.23 -26.54
CA GLU A 479 4.16 -8.48 -26.18
C GLU A 479 2.63 -8.30 -26.11
N GLY A 480 1.88 -9.04 -26.93
CA GLY A 480 0.42 -8.86 -27.06
C GLY A 480 -0.41 -9.38 -25.88
N ASP A 481 0.17 -10.20 -25.01
CA ASP A 481 -0.46 -10.82 -23.84
C ASP A 481 -0.03 -10.20 -22.51
N ILE A 482 0.68 -9.08 -22.54
CA ILE A 482 1.00 -8.24 -21.37
C ILE A 482 0.11 -7.00 -21.41
N GLU A 483 -0.63 -6.76 -20.32
CA GLU A 483 -1.46 -5.56 -20.22
C GLU A 483 -0.61 -4.28 -20.11
N LYS A 484 -0.98 -3.27 -20.89
CA LYS A 484 -0.23 -2.02 -21.08
C LYS A 484 -1.08 -0.76 -20.90
N ASN A 485 -2.24 -0.90 -20.28
CA ASN A 485 -3.12 0.23 -20.03
C ASN A 485 -2.41 1.26 -19.14
N ALA A 486 -2.62 2.54 -19.47
CA ALA A 486 -2.13 3.64 -18.66
C ALA A 486 -2.81 3.61 -17.29
N VAL A 487 -2.03 3.90 -16.25
CA VAL A 487 -2.50 3.98 -14.86
C VAL A 487 -2.41 5.44 -14.44
N SER A 488 -3.43 5.96 -13.75
CA SER A 488 -3.47 7.39 -13.47
C SER A 488 -4.37 7.73 -12.29
N GLY A 489 -4.07 8.85 -11.64
CA GLY A 489 -4.83 9.36 -10.50
C GLY A 489 -4.93 10.89 -10.51
N PRO A 490 -6.03 11.46 -9.99
CA PRO A 490 -6.14 12.91 -9.88
C PRO A 490 -5.14 13.47 -8.87
N PHE A 491 -4.61 14.65 -9.18
CA PHE A 491 -3.67 15.36 -8.34
C PHE A 491 -3.73 16.85 -8.69
N THR A 492 -3.95 17.71 -7.69
CA THR A 492 -3.90 19.17 -7.86
C THR A 492 -2.72 19.75 -7.11
N LEU A 493 -2.21 20.86 -7.62
CA LEU A 493 -1.32 21.77 -6.90
C LEU A 493 -2.15 22.88 -6.23
N PHE A 494 -1.70 23.38 -5.10
CA PHE A 494 -2.32 24.46 -4.35
C PHE A 494 -1.66 25.80 -4.65
N TYR A 495 -2.49 26.82 -4.82
CA TYR A 495 -2.09 28.20 -4.65
C TYR A 495 -2.22 28.59 -3.18
N SER A 496 -1.20 29.23 -2.64
CA SER A 496 -1.21 29.74 -1.26
C SER A 496 -0.82 31.20 -1.21
N ASP A 497 -1.42 31.95 -0.29
CA ASP A 497 -0.96 33.30 0.04
C ASP A 497 0.34 33.23 0.84
N ARG A 498 1.41 33.78 0.27
CA ARG A 498 2.71 33.95 0.90
C ARG A 498 3.04 35.44 0.92
N ASN A 499 2.81 36.04 2.09
CA ASN A 499 3.11 37.45 2.35
C ASN A 499 2.39 38.44 1.41
N GLY A 500 1.14 38.17 1.04
CA GLY A 500 0.31 39.01 0.19
C GLY A 500 0.46 38.74 -1.31
N SER A 501 1.19 37.68 -1.68
CA SER A 501 1.30 37.19 -3.05
C SER A 501 0.83 35.75 -3.12
N GLU A 502 -0.02 35.45 -4.09
CA GLU A 502 -0.43 34.08 -4.37
C GLU A 502 0.70 33.36 -5.11
N GLU A 503 1.15 32.22 -4.57
CA GLU A 503 2.20 31.38 -5.16
C GLU A 503 1.66 29.96 -5.41
N LEU A 504 1.91 29.43 -6.61
CA LEU A 504 1.65 28.02 -6.91
C LEU A 504 2.72 27.15 -6.24
N GLU A 505 2.32 26.12 -5.51
CA GLU A 505 3.26 25.14 -4.99
C GLU A 505 4.01 24.43 -6.13
N LYS A 506 5.25 24.05 -5.87
CA LYS A 506 6.06 23.29 -6.84
C LYS A 506 5.62 21.84 -6.84
N LEU A 507 5.67 21.19 -7.98
CA LEU A 507 5.52 19.74 -8.07
C LEU A 507 6.80 19.08 -7.54
N HIS A 508 6.70 18.23 -6.53
CA HIS A 508 7.79 17.41 -6.03
C HIS A 508 7.49 15.96 -6.32
N LEU A 509 8.28 15.34 -7.20
CA LEU A 509 8.16 13.93 -7.58
C LEU A 509 9.28 13.11 -6.95
N ARG A 510 8.93 11.93 -6.44
CA ARG A 510 9.88 10.84 -6.19
C ARG A 510 9.41 9.60 -6.93
N ILE A 511 10.31 9.00 -7.70
CA ILE A 511 10.03 7.88 -8.58
C ILE A 511 11.00 6.76 -8.23
N PHE A 512 10.49 5.61 -7.86
CA PHE A 512 11.25 4.41 -7.54
C PHE A 512 11.03 3.39 -8.64
N CYS A 513 12.11 2.97 -9.28
CA CYS A 513 12.10 1.94 -10.30
C CYS A 513 12.99 0.79 -9.83
N ASP A 514 12.45 -0.42 -9.78
CA ASP A 514 13.17 -1.57 -9.28
C ASP A 514 12.72 -2.88 -9.93
N GLY A 515 13.53 -3.37 -10.85
CA GLY A 515 13.20 -4.59 -11.57
C GLY A 515 12.01 -4.35 -12.50
N ASP A 516 10.84 -4.92 -12.21
CA ASP A 516 9.60 -4.63 -12.94
C ASP A 516 8.73 -3.56 -12.23
N VAL A 517 9.05 -3.18 -10.99
CA VAL A 517 8.20 -2.31 -10.17
C VAL A 517 8.49 -0.84 -10.45
N LEU A 518 7.43 -0.03 -10.54
CA LEU A 518 7.48 1.44 -10.53
C LEU A 518 6.54 1.99 -9.44
N GLU A 519 7.05 2.87 -8.58
CA GLU A 519 6.24 3.65 -7.64
C GLU A 519 6.50 5.16 -7.84
N VAL A 520 5.43 5.95 -7.94
CA VAL A 520 5.47 7.40 -8.15
C VAL A 520 4.77 8.09 -6.99
N PHE A 521 5.46 9.03 -6.35
CA PHE A 521 4.95 9.84 -5.25
C PHE A 521 4.99 11.33 -5.62
N ALA A 522 3.95 12.07 -5.23
CA ALA A 522 3.90 13.52 -5.43
C ALA A 522 3.50 14.29 -4.15
N ASN A 523 4.29 15.31 -3.82
CA ASN A 523 4.05 16.29 -2.75
C ASN A 523 3.60 15.70 -1.39
N ASP A 524 4.11 14.52 -1.03
CA ASP A 524 3.77 13.77 0.18
C ASP A 524 2.25 13.52 0.39
N ARG A 525 1.45 13.47 -0.67
CA ARG A 525 -0.02 13.23 -0.59
C ARG A 525 -0.61 12.45 -1.78
N PHE A 526 0.25 11.85 -2.59
CA PHE A 526 -0.12 11.06 -3.76
C PHE A 526 0.85 9.89 -3.90
N ALA A 527 0.31 8.72 -4.21
CA ALA A 527 1.09 7.54 -4.55
C ALA A 527 0.42 6.75 -5.70
N LEU A 528 1.23 6.20 -6.59
CA LEU A 528 0.79 5.33 -7.68
C LEU A 528 1.85 4.26 -7.93
N SER A 529 1.47 2.99 -7.78
CA SER A 529 2.32 1.84 -8.05
C SER A 529 1.87 1.09 -9.31
N THR A 530 2.80 0.63 -10.13
CA THR A 530 2.47 -0.19 -11.32
C THR A 530 3.66 -1.05 -11.71
N MET A 531 3.43 -2.05 -12.56
CA MET A 531 4.51 -2.82 -13.19
C MET A 531 4.90 -2.23 -14.55
N ILE A 532 6.17 -2.33 -14.94
CA ILE A 532 6.65 -2.01 -16.29
C ILE A 532 7.49 -3.17 -16.80
N TYR A 533 7.03 -3.79 -17.88
CA TYR A 533 7.75 -4.83 -18.58
C TYR A 533 8.33 -4.27 -19.87
N ALA A 534 9.64 -4.38 -20.03
CA ALA A 534 10.34 -4.05 -21.27
C ALA A 534 10.89 -5.34 -21.90
N ASP A 535 10.65 -5.53 -23.20
CA ASP A 535 11.10 -6.68 -23.97
C ASP A 535 12.40 -6.42 -24.74
N THR A 536 13.01 -5.24 -24.60
CA THR A 536 14.32 -4.92 -25.15
C THR A 536 15.31 -4.45 -24.08
N ARG A 537 16.58 -4.88 -24.21
CA ARG A 537 17.64 -4.55 -23.24
C ARG A 537 18.19 -3.14 -23.39
N ASP A 538 17.96 -2.52 -24.54
CA ASP A 538 18.52 -1.21 -24.89
C ASP A 538 17.56 -0.07 -24.50
N CYS A 539 16.37 -0.39 -24.00
CA CYS A 539 15.41 0.54 -23.41
C CYS A 539 15.85 0.99 -22.01
N THR A 540 16.92 1.77 -21.96
CA THR A 540 17.50 2.32 -20.72
C THR A 540 17.43 3.83 -20.63
N GLY A 541 16.96 4.51 -21.67
CA GLY A 541 16.88 5.95 -21.74
C GLY A 541 16.01 6.55 -20.64
N LEU A 542 16.47 7.68 -20.11
CA LEU A 542 15.75 8.56 -19.21
C LEU A 542 15.82 9.98 -19.76
N SER A 543 14.66 10.58 -20.02
CA SER A 543 14.53 11.94 -20.57
C SER A 543 13.46 12.73 -19.82
N TRP A 544 13.60 14.05 -19.76
CA TRP A 544 12.55 14.95 -19.31
C TRP A 544 11.80 15.52 -20.51
N PHE A 545 10.53 15.89 -20.33
CA PHE A 545 9.76 16.55 -21.36
C PHE A 545 8.76 17.56 -20.80
N VAL A 546 8.35 18.49 -21.66
CA VAL A 546 7.24 19.43 -21.46
C VAL A 546 6.45 19.52 -22.76
N GLU A 547 5.13 19.37 -22.67
CA GLU A 547 4.20 19.48 -23.76
C GLU A 547 3.34 20.73 -23.57
N GLY A 548 3.26 21.60 -24.58
CA GLY A 548 2.49 22.85 -24.49
C GLY A 548 2.46 23.61 -25.81
N GLN A 549 1.61 24.65 -25.88
CA GLN A 549 1.61 25.57 -27.02
C GLN A 549 2.54 26.76 -26.74
N GLY A 550 3.67 26.82 -27.45
CA GLY A 550 4.63 27.93 -27.32
C GLY A 550 5.75 27.64 -26.30
N ALA A 551 6.43 28.69 -25.85
CA ALA A 551 7.49 28.57 -24.86
C ALA A 551 6.88 28.31 -23.47
N SER A 552 7.28 27.22 -22.82
CA SER A 552 6.83 26.89 -21.47
C SER A 552 7.56 27.72 -20.41
N GLU A 553 6.85 28.04 -19.31
CA GLU A 553 7.44 28.61 -18.09
C GLU A 553 7.79 27.52 -17.05
N THR A 554 7.59 26.24 -17.38
CA THR A 554 7.97 25.12 -16.53
C THR A 554 9.48 25.04 -16.43
N VAL A 555 9.97 24.83 -15.21
CA VAL A 555 11.40 24.69 -14.92
C VAL A 555 11.60 23.49 -14.01
N PHE A 556 12.40 22.52 -14.46
CA PHE A 556 12.93 21.47 -13.59
C PHE A 556 14.08 22.08 -12.77
N GLU A 557 13.76 22.61 -11.60
CA GLU A 557 14.72 23.32 -10.76
C GLU A 557 15.82 22.41 -10.24
N SER A 558 15.47 21.15 -9.94
CA SER A 558 16.39 20.13 -9.45
C SER A 558 15.88 18.76 -9.87
N VAL A 559 16.73 17.96 -10.51
CA VAL A 559 16.52 16.52 -10.79
C VAL A 559 17.71 15.76 -10.26
N LYS A 560 17.48 14.77 -9.39
CA LYS A 560 18.48 13.88 -8.80
C LYS A 560 18.16 12.44 -9.18
N LEU A 561 19.17 11.68 -9.56
CA LEU A 561 19.06 10.25 -9.86
C LEU A 561 20.10 9.46 -9.07
N TRP A 562 19.65 8.52 -8.25
CA TRP A 562 20.50 7.51 -7.62
C TRP A 562 20.29 6.18 -8.33
N GLU A 563 21.34 5.64 -8.94
CA GLU A 563 21.32 4.32 -9.56
C GLU A 563 21.95 3.27 -8.63
N ASN A 564 21.63 1.99 -8.88
CA ASN A 564 22.21 0.85 -8.18
C ASN A 564 21.98 0.92 -6.66
N MET A 565 20.72 1.10 -6.29
CA MET A 565 20.25 1.08 -4.90
C MET A 565 20.73 -0.19 -4.17
N LYS A 566 20.90 -0.11 -2.85
CA LYS A 566 21.38 -1.24 -2.05
C LYS A 566 20.39 -2.41 -2.10
N GLU A 567 20.89 -3.62 -2.32
CA GLU A 567 20.12 -4.85 -2.19
C GLU A 567 19.63 -5.04 -0.75
N VAL A 568 18.33 -5.30 -0.59
CA VAL A 568 17.69 -5.30 0.73
C VAL A 568 17.45 -6.69 1.31
N VAL A 569 17.50 -7.76 0.51
CA VAL A 569 17.24 -9.12 1.02
C VAL A 569 18.56 -9.86 1.23
N GLU A 570 18.85 -10.22 2.48
CA GLU A 570 19.90 -11.16 2.82
C GLU A 570 19.31 -12.58 2.80
N VAL A 571 19.91 -13.46 1.99
CA VAL A 571 19.50 -14.87 1.90
C VAL A 571 20.53 -15.73 2.62
N ASP A 572 20.11 -16.39 3.71
CA ASP A 572 21.02 -17.15 4.58
C ASP A 572 21.61 -18.41 3.88
N GLU A 573 20.92 -19.02 2.90
CA GLU A 573 21.45 -20.13 2.08
C GLU A 573 20.89 -20.12 0.62
N PRO A 574 21.68 -20.50 -0.40
CA PRO A 574 21.21 -20.58 -1.78
C PRO A 574 20.13 -21.65 -1.95
N VAL A 575 19.01 -21.29 -2.58
CA VAL A 575 17.88 -22.19 -2.85
C VAL A 575 18.34 -23.43 -3.65
N VAL A 576 18.19 -24.62 -3.06
CA VAL A 576 18.40 -25.91 -3.74
C VAL A 576 17.04 -26.45 -4.20
N TYR A 577 16.80 -26.43 -5.50
CA TYR A 577 15.53 -26.89 -6.08
C TYR A 577 15.56 -28.39 -6.36
N GLU A 578 14.57 -29.15 -5.89
CA GLU A 578 14.23 -30.45 -6.48
C GLU A 578 13.21 -30.26 -7.61
N ARG A 579 13.51 -30.81 -8.79
CA ARG A 579 12.68 -30.74 -10.01
C ARG A 579 11.26 -31.31 -9.86
N SER A 580 10.97 -32.02 -8.79
CA SER A 580 9.69 -32.67 -8.49
C SER A 580 8.71 -31.76 -7.73
N GLN A 581 9.13 -30.55 -7.34
CA GLN A 581 8.34 -29.61 -6.53
C GLN A 581 7.98 -28.29 -7.26
N LEU A 582 8.32 -28.20 -8.55
CA LEU A 582 7.79 -27.26 -9.54
C LEU A 582 6.89 -28.06 -10.48
#